data_AF-A0A1I6PT91-F1
#
_entry.id   AF-A0A1I6PT91-F1
#
_cell.length_a   1.000
_cell.length_b   1.000
_cell.length_c   1.000
_cell.angle_alpha   90.00
_cell.angle_beta   90.00
_cell.angle_gamma   90.00
#
_symmetry.space_group_name_H-M   'P 1'
#
loop_
_entity.id
_entity.type
_entity.pdbx_description
1 polymer ?
#
loop_
_entity_poly.entity_id
_entity_poly.type
_entity_poly.pdbx_seq_one_letter_code
_entity_poly.pdbx_strand_id
1 'polypeptide(L)'
;MAKKIGFYGLIGCIILSIILNHLIESNWINIVIVAGIIFALLYRWDDIRNLNKKKKLIFTIEFIILVPTVAFLLIEGQKKLAAMSLFQEWLFLAKFIYIFVILIVSGMIVSTVNRKLSLHDDTFNV
;
A
#
# COMPACT_ATOMS: atom_id res chain seq x y z
N MET A 1 18.01 9.07 -5.24
CA MET A 1 17.02 10.07 -5.71
C MET A 1 15.63 9.45 -5.84
N ALA A 2 15.49 8.33 -6.56
CA ALA A 2 14.21 7.62 -6.77
C ALA A 2 13.48 7.26 -5.46
N LYS A 3 14.19 6.80 -4.43
CA LYS A 3 13.60 6.47 -3.11
C LYS A 3 12.89 7.67 -2.46
N LYS A 4 13.47 8.88 -2.51
CA LYS A 4 12.81 10.08 -1.98
C LYS A 4 11.58 10.47 -2.81
N ILE A 5 11.71 10.44 -4.14
CA ILE A 5 10.61 10.76 -5.06
C ILE A 5 9.43 9.78 -4.91
N GLY A 6 9.72 8.48 -4.79
CA GLY A 6 8.70 7.45 -4.54
C GLY A 6 8.00 7.65 -3.20
N PHE A 7 8.72 8.00 -2.15
CA PHE A 7 8.12 8.27 -0.84
C PHE A 7 7.18 9.48 -0.85
N TYR A 8 7.66 10.63 -1.33
CA TYR A 8 6.84 11.85 -1.38
C TYR A 8 5.70 11.74 -2.38
N GLY A 9 5.91 11.05 -3.51
CA GLY A 9 4.86 10.77 -4.49
C GLY A 9 3.76 9.85 -3.94
N LEU A 10 4.11 8.84 -3.14
CA LEU A 10 3.16 7.98 -2.46
C LEU A 10 2.32 8.76 -1.44
N ILE A 11 2.98 9.54 -0.57
CA ILE A 11 2.30 10.40 0.42
C ILE A 11 1.35 11.38 -0.28
N GLY A 12 1.82 12.01 -1.36
CA GLY A 12 1.02 12.91 -2.19
C GLY A 12 -0.20 12.21 -2.80
N CYS A 13 -0.05 11.00 -3.33
CA CYS A 13 -1.18 10.22 -3.87
C CYS A 13 -2.18 9.84 -2.80
N ILE A 14 -1.74 9.45 -1.59
CA ILE A 14 -2.64 9.11 -0.49
C ILE A 14 -3.47 10.34 -0.09
N ILE A 15 -2.82 11.49 0.11
CA ILE A 15 -3.49 12.74 0.46
C ILE A 15 -4.45 13.16 -0.66
N LEU A 16 -4.00 13.10 -1.92
CA LEU A 16 -4.79 13.47 -3.07
C LEU A 16 -6.00 12.55 -3.26
N SER A 17 -5.85 11.23 -3.07
CA SER A 17 -6.96 10.27 -3.10
C SER A 17 -8.01 10.61 -2.05
N ILE A 18 -7.61 11.06 -0.86
CA ILE A 18 -8.53 11.43 0.22
C ILE A 18 -9.30 12.71 -0.15
N ILE A 19 -8.61 13.72 -0.68
CA ILE A 19 -9.22 14.98 -1.13
C ILE A 19 -10.20 14.72 -2.29
N LEU A 20 -9.79 13.91 -3.29
CA LEU A 20 -10.65 13.57 -4.41
C LEU A 20 -11.87 12.77 -3.98
N ASN A 21 -11.72 11.80 -3.07
CA ASN A 21 -12.84 11.02 -2.54
C ASN A 21 -13.84 11.86 -1.73
N HIS A 22 -13.40 13.02 -1.22
CA HIS A 22 -14.29 13.96 -0.53
C HIS A 22 -14.98 14.94 -1.50
N LEU A 23 -14.28 15.41 -2.53
CA LEU A 23 -14.83 16.41 -3.47
C LEU A 23 -15.57 15.81 -4.67
N ILE A 24 -15.21 14.61 -5.14
CA ILE A 24 -15.69 14.07 -6.42
C ILE A 24 -15.85 12.54 -6.34
N GLU A 25 -17.08 12.04 -6.53
CA GLU A 25 -17.29 10.63 -6.89
C GLU A 25 -16.84 10.41 -8.35
N SER A 26 -15.58 10.05 -8.57
CA SER A 26 -15.07 9.89 -9.93
C SER A 26 -13.99 8.84 -10.11
N ASN A 27 -13.93 8.30 -11.33
CA ASN A 27 -12.86 7.46 -11.89
C ASN A 27 -11.44 8.02 -11.64
N TRP A 28 -11.27 9.31 -11.36
CA TRP A 28 -9.98 9.90 -10.97
C TRP A 28 -9.36 9.24 -9.74
N ILE A 29 -10.16 8.71 -8.81
CA ILE A 29 -9.66 7.97 -7.64
C ILE A 29 -8.85 6.74 -8.06
N ASN A 30 -9.33 5.99 -9.05
CA ASN A 30 -8.62 4.81 -9.55
C ASN A 30 -7.28 5.20 -10.17
N ILE A 31 -7.23 6.34 -10.89
CA ILE A 31 -5.99 6.86 -11.47
C ILE A 31 -4.97 7.22 -10.36
N VAL A 32 -5.41 7.88 -9.29
CA VAL A 32 -4.53 8.24 -8.17
C VAL A 32 -4.04 7.00 -7.40
N ILE A 33 -4.89 5.99 -7.22
CA ILE A 33 -4.49 4.71 -6.61
C ILE A 33 -3.41 4.02 -7.47
N VAL A 34 -3.60 3.94 -8.79
CA VAL A 34 -2.60 3.37 -9.71
C VAL A 34 -1.30 4.16 -9.67
N ALA A 35 -1.36 5.49 -9.65
CA ALA A 35 -0.19 6.34 -9.50
C ALA A 35 0.54 6.08 -8.17
N GLY A 36 -0.20 5.90 -7.07
CA GLY A 36 0.34 5.52 -5.76
C GLY A 36 1.12 4.20 -5.81
N ILE A 37 0.61 3.19 -6.51
CA ILE A 37 1.30 1.90 -6.69
C ILE A 37 2.62 2.09 -7.46
N ILE A 38 2.63 2.93 -8.50
CA ILE A 38 3.84 3.26 -9.27
C ILE A 38 4.88 3.94 -8.38
N PHE A 39 4.46 4.89 -7.54
CA PHE A 39 5.36 5.54 -6.57
C PHE A 39 5.87 4.58 -5.48
N ALA A 40 5.05 3.62 -5.04
CA ALA A 40 5.47 2.55 -4.12
C ALA A 40 6.56 1.66 -4.74
N LEU A 41 6.43 1.32 -6.02
CA LEU A 41 7.45 0.56 -6.76
C LEU A 41 8.73 1.39 -6.94
N LEU A 42 8.60 2.67 -7.26
CA LEU A 42 9.72 3.61 -7.34
C LEU A 42 10.47 3.75 -6.01
N TYR A 43 9.74 3.76 -4.89
CA TYR A 43 10.34 3.80 -3.55
C TYR A 43 11.23 2.58 -3.29
N ARG A 44 10.81 1.40 -3.73
CA ARG A 44 11.55 0.14 -3.54
C ARG A 44 12.44 -0.24 -4.70
N TRP A 45 12.56 0.60 -5.73
CA TRP A 45 13.21 0.24 -6.98
C TRP A 45 14.67 -0.19 -6.81
N ASP A 46 15.44 0.59 -6.05
CA ASP A 46 16.85 0.27 -5.77
C ASP A 46 16.98 -1.03 -4.94
N ASP A 47 16.06 -1.24 -3.98
CA ASP A 47 16.04 -2.46 -3.16
C ASP A 47 15.71 -3.68 -4.04
N ILE A 48 14.75 -3.58 -4.96
CA ILE A 48 14.38 -4.64 -5.92
C ILE A 48 15.51 -4.94 -6.89
N ARG A 49 16.25 -3.93 -7.35
CA ARG A 49 17.35 -4.08 -8.30
C ARG A 49 18.51 -4.89 -7.72
N ASN A 50 18.73 -4.77 -6.42
CA ASN A 50 19.79 -5.48 -5.70
C ASN A 50 19.35 -6.86 -5.17
N LEU A 51 18.10 -7.27 -5.37
CA LEU A 51 17.64 -8.61 -4.97
C LEU A 51 18.17 -9.70 -5.89
N ASN A 52 18.60 -10.80 -5.29
CA ASN A 52 18.99 -12.00 -6.00
C ASN A 52 17.78 -12.62 -6.77
N LYS A 53 18.02 -13.37 -7.86
CA LYS A 53 16.96 -13.88 -8.76
C LYS A 53 15.82 -14.60 -8.02
N LYS A 54 16.14 -15.43 -7.01
CA LYS A 54 15.16 -16.14 -6.17
C LYS A 54 14.28 -15.18 -5.35
N LYS A 55 14.92 -14.21 -4.69
CA LYS A 55 14.21 -13.22 -3.85
C LYS A 55 13.34 -12.28 -4.68
N LYS A 56 13.78 -11.94 -5.89
CA LYS A 56 13.00 -11.13 -6.84
C LYS A 56 11.70 -11.84 -7.24
N LEU A 57 11.73 -13.17 -7.42
CA LEU A 57 10.55 -13.95 -7.79
C LEU A 57 9.53 -14.01 -6.64
N ILE A 58 10.01 -14.27 -5.41
CA ILE A 58 9.16 -14.27 -4.20
C ILE A 58 8.52 -12.89 -4.00
N PHE A 59 9.31 -11.83 -4.14
CA PHE A 59 8.83 -10.46 -4.01
C PHE A 59 7.75 -10.12 -5.04
N THR A 60 7.90 -10.55 -6.29
CA THR A 60 6.88 -10.35 -7.34
C THR A 60 5.59 -11.08 -7.01
N ILE A 61 5.64 -12.33 -6.54
CA ILE A 61 4.45 -13.09 -6.14
C ILE A 61 3.75 -12.41 -4.96
N GLU A 62 4.52 -12.01 -3.94
CA GLU A 62 3.99 -11.27 -2.79
C GLU A 62 3.31 -9.97 -3.25
N PHE A 63 3.95 -9.20 -4.12
CA PHE A 63 3.39 -7.95 -4.63
C PHE A 63 2.10 -8.17 -5.41
N ILE A 64 2.05 -9.20 -6.27
CA ILE A 64 0.86 -9.56 -7.06
C ILE A 64 -0.33 -9.93 -6.17
N ILE A 65 -0.10 -10.53 -5.00
CA ILE A 65 -1.18 -10.89 -4.07
C ILE A 65 -1.55 -9.69 -3.19
N LEU A 66 -0.55 -9.04 -2.60
CA LEU A 66 -0.73 -8.02 -1.56
C LEU A 66 -1.38 -6.75 -2.12
N VAL A 67 -0.99 -6.30 -3.31
CA VAL A 67 -1.55 -5.08 -3.93
C VAL A 67 -3.07 -5.19 -4.17
N PRO A 68 -3.59 -6.22 -4.88
CA PRO A 68 -5.04 -6.36 -5.07
C PRO A 68 -5.77 -6.66 -3.77
N THR A 69 -5.19 -7.40 -2.81
CA THR A 69 -5.82 -7.59 -1.49
C THR A 69 -5.99 -6.26 -0.75
N VAL A 70 -4.95 -5.42 -0.70
CA VAL A 70 -5.02 -4.10 -0.07
C VAL A 70 -6.02 -3.20 -0.80
N ALA A 71 -5.99 -3.18 -2.14
CA ALA A 71 -6.95 -2.41 -2.94
C ALA A 71 -8.40 -2.85 -2.68
N PHE A 72 -8.66 -4.16 -2.65
CA PHE A 72 -9.98 -4.72 -2.36
C PHE A 72 -10.45 -4.34 -0.95
N LEU A 73 -9.59 -4.47 0.06
CA LEU A 73 -9.90 -4.06 1.44
C LEU A 73 -10.21 -2.55 1.51
N LEU A 74 -9.44 -1.72 0.84
CA LEU A 74 -9.68 -0.28 0.80
C LEU A 74 -11.04 0.05 0.16
N ILE A 75 -11.40 -0.57 -0.97
CA ILE A 75 -12.67 -0.29 -1.65
C ILE A 75 -13.85 -0.81 -0.82
N GLU A 76 -13.84 -2.10 -0.47
CA GLU A 76 -14.98 -2.76 0.14
C GLU A 76 -15.14 -2.39 1.62
N GLY A 77 -14.02 -2.19 2.32
CA GLY A 77 -14.01 -1.73 3.71
C GLY A 77 -14.61 -0.34 3.86
N GLN A 78 -14.31 0.58 2.95
CA GLN A 78 -14.87 1.94 2.96
C GLN A 78 -16.38 1.95 2.70
N LYS A 79 -16.89 1.08 1.82
CA LYS A 79 -18.34 0.91 1.59
C LYS A 79 -19.05 0.42 2.85
N LYS A 80 -18.51 -0.60 3.51
CA LYS A 80 -19.05 -1.13 4.77
C LYS A 80 -19.02 -0.09 5.89
N LEU A 81 -17.95 0.71 5.96
CA LEU A 81 -17.84 1.82 6.91
C LEU A 81 -18.91 2.89 6.68
N ALA A 82 -19.20 3.21 5.43
CA ALA A 82 -20.26 4.15 5.05
C ALA A 82 -21.68 3.64 5.35
N ALA A 83 -21.88 2.32 5.35
CA ALA A 83 -23.17 1.72 5.67
C ALA A 83 -23.47 1.64 7.18
N MET A 84 -22.48 1.88 8.05
CA MET A 84 -22.66 1.83 9.51
C MET A 84 -23.13 3.18 10.05
N SER A 85 -24.29 3.20 10.72
CA SER A 85 -24.88 4.42 11.31
C SER A 85 -24.00 5.05 12.40
N LEU A 86 -23.20 4.25 13.11
CA LEU A 86 -22.29 4.71 14.17
C LEU A 86 -21.23 5.71 13.69
N PHE A 87 -20.89 5.69 12.40
CA PHE A 87 -19.86 6.54 11.83
C PHE A 87 -20.42 7.67 10.98
N GLN A 88 -21.73 7.93 10.95
CA GLN A 88 -22.31 8.94 10.05
C GLN A 88 -21.75 10.35 10.27
N GLU A 89 -21.71 10.83 11.51
CA GLU A 89 -21.19 12.17 11.84
C GLU A 89 -19.65 12.24 11.74
N TRP A 90 -18.97 11.11 11.97
CA TRP A 90 -17.51 10.99 11.98
C TRP A 90 -16.97 10.29 10.74
N LEU A 91 -17.75 10.21 9.66
CA LEU A 91 -17.47 9.30 8.55
C LEU A 91 -16.14 9.61 7.89
N PHE A 92 -15.85 10.89 7.74
CA PHE A 92 -14.59 11.38 7.21
C PHE A 92 -13.39 10.90 8.05
N LEU A 93 -13.46 11.11 9.37
CA LEU A 93 -12.39 10.76 10.30
C LEU A 93 -12.20 9.23 10.36
N ALA A 94 -13.31 8.48 10.38
CA ALA A 94 -13.29 7.03 10.41
C ALA A 94 -12.72 6.43 9.12
N LYS A 95 -13.08 6.97 7.95
CA LYS A 95 -12.51 6.59 6.65
C LYS A 95 -11.00 6.85 6.61
N PHE A 96 -10.55 7.99 7.14
CA PHE A 96 -9.14 8.36 7.21
C PHE A 96 -8.34 7.39 8.10
N ILE A 97 -8.82 7.16 9.32
CA ILE A 97 -8.20 6.20 10.26
C ILE A 97 -8.13 4.80 9.64
N TYR A 98 -9.20 4.37 8.97
CA TYR A 98 -9.23 3.07 8.30
C TYR A 98 -8.12 2.92 7.25
N ILE A 99 -7.92 3.93 6.39
CA ILE A 99 -6.84 3.92 5.40
C ILE A 99 -5.47 3.80 6.09
N PHE A 100 -5.23 4.60 7.13
CA PHE A 100 -3.98 4.53 7.90
C PHE A 100 -3.74 3.16 8.52
N VAL A 101 -4.76 2.55 9.13
CA VAL A 101 -4.67 1.22 9.74
C VAL A 101 -4.32 0.17 8.68
N ILE A 102 -4.98 0.16 7.53
CA ILE A 102 -4.69 -0.79 6.44
C ILE A 102 -3.27 -0.61 5.90
N LEU A 103 -2.81 0.64 5.75
CA LEU A 103 -1.44 0.91 5.30
C LEU A 103 -0.39 0.45 6.33
N ILE A 104 -0.63 0.66 7.62
CA ILE A 104 0.27 0.20 8.69
C ILE A 104 0.32 -1.33 8.72
N VAL A 105 -0.84 -2.00 8.72
CA VAL A 105 -0.91 -3.47 8.76
C VAL A 105 -0.24 -4.08 7.53
N SER A 106 -0.52 -3.55 6.34
CA SER A 106 0.13 -4.03 5.10
C SER A 106 1.65 -3.80 5.14
N GLY A 107 2.11 -2.64 5.61
CA GLY A 107 3.53 -2.37 5.83
C GLY A 107 4.18 -3.34 6.84
N MET A 108 3.49 -3.68 7.93
CA MET A 108 3.95 -4.65 8.93
C MET A 108 4.06 -6.06 8.35
N ILE A 109 3.08 -6.49 7.53
CA ILE A 109 3.12 -7.79 6.85
C ILE A 109 4.33 -7.86 5.94
N VAL A 110 4.51 -6.86 5.06
CA VAL A 110 5.66 -6.78 4.14
C VAL A 110 6.98 -6.77 4.91
N SER A 111 7.09 -6.00 6.00
CA SER A 111 8.29 -5.96 6.84
C SER A 111 8.58 -7.32 7.48
N THR A 112 7.54 -8.01 7.96
CA THR A 112 7.67 -9.32 8.60
C THR A 112 8.09 -10.39 7.59
N VAL A 113 7.49 -10.40 6.40
CA VAL A 113 7.84 -11.32 5.31
C VAL A 113 9.27 -11.04 4.83
N ASN A 114 9.63 -9.77 4.63
CA ASN A 114 10.98 -9.39 4.24
C ASN A 114 12.02 -9.80 5.29
N ARG A 115 11.72 -9.66 6.59
CA ARG A 115 12.58 -10.13 7.69
C ARG A 115 12.74 -11.64 7.69
N LYS A 116 11.67 -12.40 7.42
CA LYS A 116 11.77 -13.87 7.30
C LYS A 116 12.62 -14.28 6.10
N LEU A 117 12.49 -13.56 4.99
CA LEU A 117 13.29 -13.78 3.78
C LEU A 117 14.77 -13.41 3.96
N SER A 118 15.10 -12.45 4.83
CA SER A 118 16.49 -12.14 5.17
C SER A 118 17.09 -13.18 6.11
N LEU A 119 16.35 -13.62 7.14
CA LEU A 119 16.83 -14.60 8.13
C LEU A 119 17.04 -16.01 7.53
N HIS A 120 16.25 -16.40 6.52
CA HIS A 120 16.44 -17.68 5.85
C HIS A 120 17.68 -17.72 4.95
N ASP A 121 18.27 -16.56 4.64
CA ASP A 121 19.51 -16.44 3.85
C ASP A 121 20.76 -16.73 4.71
N ASP A 122 20.73 -16.38 5.99
CA ASP A 122 21.85 -16.60 6.92
C ASP A 122 22.03 -18.08 7.27
N THR A 123 20.98 -18.89 7.19
CA THR A 123 21.02 -20.33 7.50
C THR A 123 21.62 -21.21 6.39
N PHE A 124 21.87 -20.67 5.19
CA PHE A 124 22.48 -21.41 4.07
C PHE A 124 23.92 -20.99 3.75
N ASN A 125 24.53 -20.13 4.57
CA ASN A 125 25.93 -19.71 4.47
C ASN A 125 26.83 -20.39 5.53
N VAL A 126 26.67 -21.71 5.73
CA VAL A 126 27.61 -22.54 6.51
C VAL A 126 28.12 -23.67 5.63
#